data_AF-A0A1H1IRV9-F1
#
_entry.id   AF-A0A1H1IRV9-F1
#
_cell.length_a   1.000
_cell.length_b   1.000
_cell.length_c   1.000
_cell.angle_alpha   90.00
_cell.angle_beta   90.00
_cell.angle_gamma   90.00
#
_symmetry.space_group_name_H-M   'P 1'
#
loop_
_entity.id
_entity.type
_entity.pdbx_description
1 polymer ?
#
loop_
_entity_poly.entity_id
_entity_poly.type
_entity_poly.pdbx_seq_one_letter_code
_entity_poly.pdbx_strand_id
1 'polypeptide(L)'
;MSKKTKKTNGTAKADSNLAKQAAPASVPIKGGQLIATARNDITIENYSDILKPQDPTLEAKGEKKGLKLYDEVLQDARARTALSKRISKVTRREWQVEPASDEAIDITAAEGVEAILKALPFDAICKALLKAILKGFSVAEIVWFRNTDGMIAPLKIKDQNPMRFTFDADWRIRLLTLDNREEGEELPERKFIVHRFDANANNPFGHGLGSVLFWHVLFKREGVAFWMKFMDKFASPIPFGKYAHGTSKEEQDKLLGVLRQMVSQGALVAPIGTEVDFLEATRSGEAGYEAWCRYWDEQTAEVVLGSTLATGVKGQGSRAASQTHADETDGIVDDDSDQICETLNSTLITWISELNWPAANPPKVWRPRPRNQSDEADVERKVRWVQQSALRILDATRLQGFEPKDVDQWLGNVLGTEIVKYKIR
;
A
#
# COMPACT_ATOMS: atom_id res chain seq x y z
N MET A 1 -23.75 65.54 51.78
CA MET A 1 -24.34 65.72 50.43
C MET A 1 -23.29 65.46 49.36
N SER A 2 -23.69 64.68 48.35
CA SER A 2 -23.23 64.68 46.95
C SER A 2 -21.78 64.30 46.56
N LYS A 3 -21.70 63.08 45.99
CA LYS A 3 -21.07 62.67 44.71
C LYS A 3 -19.55 62.85 44.52
N LYS A 4 -18.82 61.72 44.64
CA LYS A 4 -17.59 61.44 43.89
C LYS A 4 -17.90 60.48 42.73
N THR A 5 -17.78 60.99 41.51
CA THR A 5 -17.89 60.23 40.25
C THR A 5 -16.51 59.63 39.94
N LYS A 6 -16.37 58.30 39.96
CA LYS A 6 -15.14 57.60 39.55
C LYS A 6 -15.38 57.04 38.14
N LYS A 7 -14.84 57.70 37.12
CA LYS A 7 -14.84 57.20 35.73
C LYS A 7 -13.82 56.07 35.62
N THR A 8 -14.32 54.97 35.08
CA THR A 8 -13.63 53.80 34.53
C THR A 8 -12.67 54.19 33.41
N ASN A 9 -11.47 53.62 33.41
CA ASN A 9 -10.65 53.39 32.21
C ASN A 9 -9.75 52.18 32.49
N GLY A 10 -10.30 50.99 32.25
CA GLY A 10 -9.52 49.80 31.98
C GLY A 10 -9.61 49.54 30.48
N THR A 11 -8.48 49.59 29.77
CA THR A 11 -8.25 48.93 28.47
C THR A 11 -6.81 49.21 28.02
N ALA A 12 -6.25 48.24 27.29
CA ALA A 12 -5.00 48.30 26.53
C ALA A 12 -3.67 48.15 27.28
N LYS A 13 -3.42 46.97 27.86
CA LYS A 13 -2.06 46.38 27.97
C LYS A 13 -2.14 44.86 27.81
N ALA A 14 -2.37 44.38 26.58
CA ALA A 14 -2.24 42.97 26.25
C ALA A 14 -1.59 42.70 24.87
N ASP A 15 -1.50 43.68 23.96
CA ASP A 15 -1.04 43.43 22.59
C ASP A 15 0.29 44.14 22.24
N SER A 16 1.39 43.84 22.92
CA SER A 16 2.71 44.31 22.46
C SER A 16 3.89 43.36 22.71
N ASN A 17 3.66 42.13 23.17
CA ASN A 17 4.76 41.18 23.43
C ASN A 17 5.02 40.15 22.30
N LEU A 18 4.29 40.20 21.18
CA LEU A 18 4.55 39.34 20.02
C LEU A 18 5.62 39.91 19.05
N ALA A 19 6.10 41.14 19.28
CA ALA A 19 7.03 41.85 18.40
C ALA A 19 8.52 41.75 18.83
N LYS A 20 8.92 40.63 19.45
CA LYS A 20 10.33 40.24 19.58
C LYS A 20 10.49 38.80 19.10
N GLN A 21 10.17 38.54 17.82
CA GLN A 21 10.65 37.34 17.16
C GLN A 21 12.18 37.41 17.17
N ALA A 22 12.81 36.47 17.89
CA ALA A 22 14.24 36.29 17.88
C ALA A 22 14.72 36.16 16.42
N ALA A 23 15.83 36.81 16.07
CA ALA A 23 16.43 36.64 14.75
C ALA A 23 16.56 35.14 14.43
N PRO A 24 16.22 34.71 13.21
CA PRO A 24 16.29 33.29 12.86
C PRO A 24 17.72 32.79 13.13
N ALA A 25 17.84 31.72 13.92
CA ALA A 25 19.13 31.15 14.27
C ALA A 25 19.89 30.78 12.98
N SER A 26 21.16 31.17 12.89
CA SER A 26 22.00 30.82 11.74
C SER A 26 22.15 29.31 11.64
N VAL A 27 21.98 28.76 10.43
CA VAL A 27 22.22 27.33 10.17
C VAL A 27 23.66 27.00 10.60
N PRO A 28 23.89 25.95 11.41
CA PRO A 28 25.24 25.53 11.78
C PRO A 28 26.11 25.31 10.53
N ILE A 29 27.43 25.49 10.64
CA ILE A 29 28.38 25.45 9.50
C ILE A 29 28.26 24.17 8.65
N LYS A 30 27.85 23.04 9.25
CA LYS A 30 27.56 21.77 8.56
C LYS A 30 26.08 21.38 8.53
N GLY A 31 25.18 22.23 9.01
CA GLY A 31 23.76 21.94 9.14
C GLY A 31 23.03 21.74 7.81
N GLY A 32 23.56 22.28 6.71
CA GLY A 32 23.01 22.11 5.36
C GLY A 32 23.54 20.91 4.58
N GLN A 33 24.42 20.09 5.16
CA GLN A 33 25.06 18.97 4.46
C GLN A 33 24.80 17.64 5.18
N LEU A 34 24.54 16.59 4.41
CA LEU A 34 24.50 15.23 4.93
C LEU A 34 25.92 14.80 5.34
N ILE A 35 26.08 14.39 6.59
CA ILE A 35 27.35 13.86 7.12
C ILE A 35 27.42 12.35 6.90
N ALA A 36 26.31 11.63 7.06
CA ALA A 36 26.18 10.23 6.70
C ALA A 36 25.75 10.13 5.23
N THR A 37 26.62 9.55 4.41
CA THR A 37 26.48 9.39 2.96
C THR A 37 26.78 7.94 2.58
N ALA A 38 26.39 7.50 1.39
CA ALA A 38 26.70 6.14 0.95
C ALA A 38 28.21 5.86 0.88
N ARG A 39 29.05 6.89 0.72
CA ARG A 39 30.52 6.76 0.65
C ARG A 39 31.18 6.45 1.98
N ASN A 40 30.57 6.85 3.11
CA ASN A 40 31.10 6.60 4.46
C ASN A 40 30.24 5.63 5.26
N ASP A 41 29.37 4.88 4.59
CA ASP A 41 28.56 3.83 5.17
C ASP A 41 29.30 2.48 5.15
N ILE A 42 29.47 1.88 6.33
CA ILE A 42 30.15 0.59 6.50
C ILE A 42 29.26 -0.61 6.14
N THR A 43 27.95 -0.40 5.98
CA THR A 43 26.97 -1.45 5.69
C THR A 43 26.75 -1.66 4.18
N ILE A 44 27.23 -0.75 3.35
CA ILE A 44 27.18 -0.88 1.89
C ILE A 44 28.47 -1.56 1.43
N GLU A 45 28.35 -2.75 0.84
CA GLU A 45 29.49 -3.47 0.25
C GLU A 45 30.02 -2.71 -0.97
N ASN A 46 30.99 -1.83 -0.76
CA ASN A 46 31.58 -0.98 -1.80
C ASN A 46 32.75 -1.68 -2.51
N TYR A 47 32.55 -2.07 -3.78
CA TYR A 47 33.64 -2.35 -4.73
C TYR A 47 33.65 -1.36 -5.92
N SER A 48 32.63 -0.51 -6.05
CA SER A 48 32.41 0.44 -7.16
C SER A 48 31.58 1.64 -6.67
N ASP A 49 31.58 2.75 -7.41
CA ASP A 49 30.74 3.94 -7.14
C ASP A 49 29.23 3.73 -7.38
N ILE A 50 28.82 2.48 -7.60
CA ILE A 50 27.45 2.07 -7.95
C ILE A 50 26.88 1.22 -6.82
N LEU A 51 25.70 1.60 -6.37
CA LEU A 51 24.98 0.92 -5.31
C LEU A 51 24.32 -0.35 -5.84
N LYS A 52 24.27 -1.39 -5.01
CA LYS A 52 23.57 -2.65 -5.29
C LYS A 52 22.28 -2.73 -4.47
N PRO A 53 21.22 -3.37 -4.98
CA PRO A 53 20.02 -3.64 -4.19
C PRO A 53 20.36 -4.51 -2.98
N GLN A 54 19.99 -4.05 -1.78
CA GLN A 54 20.13 -4.80 -0.51
C GLN A 54 18.84 -5.55 -0.21
N ASP A 55 18.56 -6.59 -1.00
CA ASP A 55 17.37 -7.42 -0.85
C ASP A 55 17.78 -8.88 -0.67
N PRO A 56 17.62 -9.46 0.53
CA PRO A 56 18.05 -10.83 0.83
C PRO A 56 17.45 -11.88 -0.11
N THR A 57 16.25 -11.63 -0.64
CA THR A 57 15.58 -12.57 -1.55
C THR A 57 16.17 -12.49 -2.95
N LEU A 58 16.54 -11.29 -3.41
CA LEU A 58 17.26 -11.13 -4.67
C LEU A 58 18.70 -11.65 -4.57
N GLU A 59 19.35 -11.52 -3.43
CA GLU A 59 20.66 -12.13 -3.19
C GLU A 59 20.58 -13.66 -3.23
N ALA A 60 19.60 -14.25 -2.53
CA ALA A 60 19.47 -15.71 -2.45
C ALA A 60 18.94 -16.39 -3.72
N LYS A 61 18.07 -15.71 -4.49
CA LYS A 61 17.32 -16.32 -5.62
C LYS A 61 17.33 -15.49 -6.90
N GLY A 62 17.84 -14.27 -6.86
CA GLY A 62 17.78 -13.29 -7.94
C GLY A 62 18.99 -13.24 -8.87
N GLU A 63 20.07 -14.01 -8.64
CA GLU A 63 21.35 -13.90 -9.38
C GLU A 63 21.21 -13.76 -10.92
N LYS A 64 20.23 -14.44 -11.55
CA LYS A 64 20.00 -14.36 -13.00
C LYS A 64 18.79 -13.50 -13.40
N LYS A 65 17.82 -13.34 -12.51
CA LYS A 65 16.50 -12.74 -12.84
C LYS A 65 16.36 -11.32 -12.31
N GLY A 66 17.08 -10.94 -11.26
CA GLY A 66 16.91 -9.68 -10.54
C GLY A 66 15.43 -9.44 -10.22
N LEU A 67 14.96 -8.22 -10.46
CA LEU A 67 13.57 -7.82 -10.23
C LEU A 67 12.51 -8.60 -11.03
N LYS A 68 12.87 -9.33 -12.10
CA LYS A 68 11.92 -10.23 -12.80
C LYS A 68 11.45 -11.37 -11.92
N LEU A 69 12.21 -11.73 -10.87
CA LEU A 69 11.78 -12.71 -9.90
C LEU A 69 10.41 -12.34 -9.30
N TYR A 70 10.18 -11.04 -9.06
CA TYR A 70 8.92 -10.54 -8.53
C TYR A 70 7.79 -10.48 -9.56
N ASP A 71 8.09 -10.51 -10.86
CA ASP A 71 7.05 -10.66 -11.88
C ASP A 71 6.40 -12.05 -11.83
N GLU A 72 7.11 -13.07 -11.34
CA GLU A 72 6.55 -14.42 -11.15
C GLU A 72 5.52 -14.49 -10.02
N VAL A 73 5.63 -13.58 -9.03
CA VAL A 73 4.64 -13.43 -7.95
C VAL A 73 3.29 -13.00 -8.52
N LEU A 74 3.27 -12.16 -9.56
CA LEU A 74 2.04 -11.71 -10.22
C LEU A 74 1.32 -12.81 -11.02
N GLN A 75 1.94 -13.98 -11.18
CA GLN A 75 1.27 -15.15 -11.75
C GLN A 75 0.41 -15.90 -10.71
N ASP A 76 0.60 -15.65 -9.41
CA ASP A 76 -0.31 -16.15 -8.38
C ASP A 76 -1.59 -15.30 -8.28
N ALA A 77 -2.75 -15.96 -8.24
CA ALA A 77 -4.05 -15.29 -8.27
C ALA A 77 -4.30 -14.43 -7.02
N ARG A 78 -3.87 -14.90 -5.83
CA ARG A 78 -4.09 -14.20 -4.57
C ARG A 78 -3.18 -12.99 -4.46
N ALA A 79 -1.89 -13.15 -4.74
CA ALA A 79 -0.92 -12.06 -4.75
C ALA A 79 -1.33 -10.97 -5.75
N ARG A 80 -1.68 -11.36 -6.98
CA ARG A 80 -2.14 -10.42 -8.02
C ARG A 80 -3.39 -9.66 -7.58
N THR A 81 -4.37 -10.35 -7.00
CA THR A 81 -5.62 -9.72 -6.56
C THR A 81 -5.39 -8.76 -5.40
N ALA A 82 -4.58 -9.14 -4.41
CA ALA A 82 -4.29 -8.30 -3.25
C ALA A 82 -3.55 -7.01 -3.68
N LEU A 83 -2.48 -7.14 -4.48
CA LEU A 83 -1.71 -6.00 -4.99
C LEU A 83 -2.57 -5.09 -5.87
N SER A 84 -3.36 -5.68 -6.79
CA SER A 84 -4.26 -4.91 -7.65
C SER A 84 -5.32 -4.15 -6.84
N LYS A 85 -5.83 -4.73 -5.75
CA LYS A 85 -6.78 -4.08 -4.85
C LYS A 85 -6.16 -2.88 -4.14
N ARG A 86 -4.95 -3.02 -3.58
CA ARG A 86 -4.21 -1.93 -2.93
C ARG A 86 -3.95 -0.78 -3.89
N ILE A 87 -3.36 -1.06 -5.05
CA ILE A 87 -3.08 -0.06 -6.09
C ILE A 87 -4.38 0.61 -6.59
N SER A 88 -5.42 -0.18 -6.83
CA SER A 88 -6.71 0.36 -7.30
C SER A 88 -7.38 1.24 -6.24
N LYS A 89 -7.23 0.90 -4.95
CA LYS A 89 -7.76 1.73 -3.85
C LYS A 89 -7.12 3.12 -3.77
N VAL A 90 -5.85 3.27 -4.16
CA VAL A 90 -5.20 4.58 -4.29
C VAL A 90 -5.78 5.32 -5.51
N THR A 91 -5.72 4.69 -6.68
CA THR A 91 -6.08 5.37 -7.95
C THR A 91 -7.56 5.65 -8.14
N ARG A 92 -8.45 4.98 -7.41
CA ARG A 92 -9.90 5.30 -7.42
C ARG A 92 -10.25 6.57 -6.63
N ARG A 93 -9.32 7.10 -5.84
CA ARG A 93 -9.54 8.33 -5.09
C ARG A 93 -9.46 9.49 -6.06
N GLU A 94 -10.45 10.37 -5.99
CA GLU A 94 -10.38 11.68 -6.64
C GLU A 94 -9.12 12.40 -6.17
N TRP A 95 -8.47 13.10 -7.10
CA TRP A 95 -7.30 13.92 -6.81
C TRP A 95 -7.68 15.39 -6.98
N GLN A 96 -7.00 16.26 -6.26
CA GLN A 96 -7.20 17.70 -6.30
C GLN A 96 -5.85 18.39 -6.40
N VAL A 97 -5.84 19.58 -6.99
CA VAL A 97 -4.65 20.44 -7.07
C VAL A 97 -4.92 21.66 -6.19
N GLU A 98 -4.12 21.81 -5.15
CA GLU A 98 -4.19 22.96 -4.25
C GLU A 98 -3.12 23.98 -4.63
N PRO A 99 -3.49 25.27 -4.76
CA PRO A 99 -2.49 26.32 -4.96
C PRO A 99 -1.61 26.44 -3.71
N ALA A 100 -0.37 26.88 -3.91
CA ALA A 100 0.57 27.07 -2.81
C ALA A 100 0.15 28.21 -1.86
N SER A 101 -0.55 29.22 -2.39
CA SER A 101 -1.10 30.35 -1.65
C SER A 101 -2.31 30.95 -2.36
N ASP A 102 -2.96 31.93 -1.73
CA ASP A 102 -4.08 32.69 -2.30
C ASP A 102 -3.63 33.75 -3.35
N GLU A 103 -2.34 33.82 -3.67
CA GLU A 103 -1.81 34.72 -4.70
C GLU A 103 -2.30 34.32 -6.10
N ALA A 104 -2.65 35.32 -6.92
CA ALA A 104 -3.22 35.08 -8.24
C ALA A 104 -2.31 34.25 -9.16
N ILE A 105 -0.99 34.36 -9.00
CA ILE A 105 -0.02 33.60 -9.79
C ILE A 105 0.00 32.12 -9.40
N ASP A 106 -0.15 31.80 -8.10
CA ASP A 106 -0.18 30.44 -7.58
C ASP A 106 -1.51 29.75 -7.92
N ILE A 107 -2.62 30.49 -7.91
CA ILE A 107 -3.93 30.01 -8.39
C ILE A 107 -3.86 29.67 -9.88
N THR A 108 -3.29 30.56 -10.70
CA THR A 108 -3.15 30.33 -12.15
C THR A 108 -2.27 29.11 -12.43
N ALA A 109 -1.18 28.93 -11.68
CA ALA A 109 -0.32 27.76 -11.80
C ALA A 109 -1.06 26.47 -11.41
N ALA A 110 -1.87 26.48 -10.35
CA ALA A 110 -2.68 25.33 -9.95
C ALA A 110 -3.70 24.92 -11.01
N GLU A 111 -4.45 25.88 -11.57
CA GLU A 111 -5.41 25.64 -12.64
C GLU A 111 -4.74 25.09 -13.91
N GLY A 112 -3.58 25.64 -14.28
CA GLY A 112 -2.81 25.19 -15.43
C GLY A 112 -2.24 23.77 -15.25
N VAL A 113 -1.71 23.46 -14.06
CA VAL A 113 -1.27 22.10 -13.71
C VAL A 113 -2.45 21.13 -13.74
N GLU A 114 -3.59 21.49 -13.15
CA GLU A 114 -4.79 20.65 -13.16
C GLU A 114 -5.25 20.34 -14.59
N ALA A 115 -5.26 21.33 -15.48
CA ALA A 115 -5.61 21.14 -16.89
C ALA A 115 -4.63 20.18 -17.60
N ILE A 116 -3.32 20.32 -17.37
CA ILE A 116 -2.30 19.42 -17.92
C ILE A 116 -2.49 17.99 -17.42
N LEU A 117 -2.76 17.80 -16.12
CA LEU A 117 -2.97 16.48 -15.54
C LEU A 117 -4.25 15.82 -16.07
N LYS A 118 -5.34 16.58 -16.25
CA LYS A 118 -6.60 16.09 -16.86
C LYS A 118 -6.42 15.63 -18.31
N ALA A 119 -5.48 16.21 -19.05
CA ALA A 119 -5.16 15.79 -20.42
C ALA A 119 -4.35 14.48 -20.48
N LEU A 120 -3.77 14.04 -19.37
CA LEU A 120 -2.96 12.84 -19.27
C LEU A 120 -3.78 11.65 -18.72
N PRO A 121 -3.39 10.41 -19.01
CA PRO A 121 -3.92 9.23 -18.32
C PRO A 121 -3.32 9.14 -16.91
N PHE A 122 -3.60 10.13 -16.05
CA PHE A 122 -2.94 10.34 -14.76
C PHE A 122 -3.05 9.12 -13.84
N ASP A 123 -4.23 8.50 -13.75
CA ASP A 123 -4.40 7.29 -12.93
C ASP A 123 -3.60 6.09 -13.47
N ALA A 124 -3.43 5.97 -14.79
CA ALA A 124 -2.60 4.91 -15.37
C ALA A 124 -1.11 5.14 -15.05
N ILE A 125 -0.67 6.40 -15.05
CA ILE A 125 0.69 6.80 -14.64
C ILE A 125 0.90 6.49 -13.16
N CYS A 126 -0.06 6.83 -12.29
CA CYS A 126 0.01 6.49 -10.87
C CYS A 126 0.06 4.96 -10.66
N LYS A 127 -0.78 4.18 -11.35
CA LYS A 127 -0.71 2.70 -11.31
C LYS A 127 0.64 2.16 -11.74
N ALA A 128 1.26 2.77 -12.74
CA ALA A 128 2.58 2.37 -13.21
C ALA A 128 3.67 2.66 -12.17
N LEU A 129 3.60 3.82 -11.50
CA LEU A 129 4.52 4.16 -10.42
C LEU A 129 4.33 3.26 -9.19
N LEU A 130 3.08 2.96 -8.80
CA LEU A 130 2.77 2.08 -7.68
C LEU A 130 3.21 0.62 -7.88
N LYS A 131 3.69 0.23 -9.08
CA LYS A 131 4.42 -1.03 -9.26
C LYS A 131 5.66 -1.11 -8.34
N ALA A 132 6.16 0.02 -7.84
CA ALA A 132 7.18 0.11 -6.80
C ALA A 132 6.81 -0.68 -5.53
N ILE A 133 5.53 -0.79 -5.17
CA ILE A 133 5.09 -1.57 -3.98
C ILE A 133 5.59 -3.02 -4.06
N LEU A 134 5.61 -3.61 -5.26
CA LEU A 134 6.12 -4.97 -5.45
C LEU A 134 7.64 -5.01 -5.59
N LYS A 135 8.24 -4.05 -6.28
CA LYS A 135 9.64 -4.10 -6.74
C LYS A 135 10.62 -3.23 -5.96
N GLY A 136 10.16 -2.45 -4.98
CA GLY A 136 10.93 -1.45 -4.25
C GLY A 136 10.94 -0.10 -4.94
N PHE A 137 11.08 -0.06 -6.27
CA PHE A 137 11.02 1.20 -7.02
C PHE A 137 10.45 1.03 -8.43
N SER A 138 10.08 2.16 -9.01
CA SER A 138 9.65 2.28 -10.40
C SER A 138 10.19 3.57 -11.02
N VAL A 139 10.30 3.56 -12.34
CA VAL A 139 10.82 4.70 -13.11
C VAL A 139 9.87 4.99 -14.25
N ALA A 140 9.53 6.27 -14.44
CA ALA A 140 8.73 6.74 -15.55
C ALA A 140 9.46 7.86 -16.30
N GLU A 141 9.51 7.78 -17.62
CA GLU A 141 10.14 8.78 -18.48
C GLU A 141 9.12 9.78 -19.02
N ILE A 142 9.43 11.06 -18.89
CA ILE A 142 8.62 12.16 -19.42
C ILE A 142 9.07 12.51 -20.83
N VAL A 143 8.14 12.56 -21.77
CA VAL A 143 8.36 13.16 -23.09
C VAL A 143 7.73 14.54 -23.09
N TRP A 144 8.54 15.59 -22.99
CA TRP A 144 8.09 16.98 -23.00
C TRP A 144 7.69 17.44 -24.40
N PHE A 145 6.68 18.30 -24.48
CA PHE A 145 6.30 19.02 -25.69
C PHE A 145 5.68 20.37 -25.31
N ARG A 146 5.43 21.22 -26.31
CA ARG A 146 4.59 22.41 -26.15
C ARG A 146 3.17 22.09 -26.60
N ASN A 147 2.18 22.30 -25.72
CA ASN A 147 0.78 22.10 -26.04
C ASN A 147 0.23 23.22 -26.93
N THR A 148 -1.06 23.13 -27.31
CA THR A 148 -1.74 24.12 -28.14
C THR A 148 -1.80 25.52 -27.53
N ASP A 149 -1.75 25.60 -26.20
CA ASP A 149 -1.78 26.85 -25.44
C ASP A 149 -0.37 27.43 -25.23
N GLY A 150 0.67 26.81 -25.81
CA GLY A 150 2.07 27.24 -25.71
C GLY A 150 2.79 26.79 -24.43
N MET A 151 2.08 26.12 -23.51
CA MET A 151 2.61 25.60 -22.25
C MET A 151 3.49 24.36 -22.49
N ILE A 152 4.56 24.23 -21.71
CA ILE A 152 5.40 23.03 -21.67
C ILE A 152 4.68 21.99 -20.81
N ALA A 153 4.28 20.89 -21.44
CA ALA A 153 3.55 19.81 -20.78
C ALA A 153 4.15 18.44 -21.17
N PRO A 154 3.88 17.37 -20.41
CA PRO A 154 4.17 16.01 -20.85
C PRO A 154 3.26 15.63 -22.02
N LEU A 155 3.82 15.18 -23.14
CA LEU A 155 3.07 14.54 -24.23
C LEU A 155 2.60 13.15 -23.79
N LYS A 156 3.51 12.45 -23.13
CA LYS A 156 3.27 11.15 -22.50
C LYS A 156 4.30 10.91 -21.41
N ILE A 157 3.90 10.12 -20.43
CA ILE A 157 4.78 9.60 -19.40
C ILE A 157 4.78 8.08 -19.57
N LYS A 158 5.94 7.52 -19.88
CA LYS A 158 6.10 6.09 -20.21
C LYS A 158 6.75 5.35 -19.05
N ASP A 159 6.17 4.23 -18.65
CA ASP A 159 6.80 3.35 -17.67
C ASP A 159 8.03 2.67 -18.27
N GLN A 160 9.12 2.69 -17.53
CA GLN A 160 10.38 2.07 -17.92
C GLN A 160 10.66 0.85 -17.04
N ASN A 161 11.39 -0.11 -17.59
CA ASN A 161 11.79 -1.28 -16.83
C ASN A 161 12.84 -0.87 -15.77
N PRO A 162 12.55 -1.00 -14.46
CA PRO A 162 13.47 -0.58 -13.40
C PRO A 162 14.83 -1.30 -13.45
N MET A 163 14.90 -2.50 -14.04
CA MET A 163 16.18 -3.22 -14.22
C MET A 163 17.19 -2.50 -15.11
N ARG A 164 16.76 -1.50 -15.88
CA ARG A 164 17.65 -0.69 -16.70
C ARG A 164 18.29 0.46 -15.93
N PHE A 165 18.00 0.61 -14.64
CA PHE A 165 18.46 1.72 -13.84
C PHE A 165 19.23 1.23 -12.62
N THR A 166 20.21 2.03 -12.23
CA THR A 166 20.99 1.86 -11.01
C THR A 166 21.13 3.21 -10.30
N PHE A 167 21.76 3.23 -9.13
CA PHE A 167 22.05 4.45 -8.38
C PHE A 167 23.55 4.58 -8.12
N ASP A 168 24.06 5.80 -8.19
CA ASP A 168 25.42 6.11 -7.76
C ASP A 168 25.51 6.35 -6.25
N ALA A 169 26.73 6.54 -5.76
CA ALA A 169 27.01 6.86 -4.35
C ALA A 169 26.38 8.17 -3.86
N ASP A 170 25.92 9.05 -4.76
CA ASP A 170 25.20 10.29 -4.45
C ASP A 170 23.68 10.13 -4.60
N TRP A 171 23.20 8.89 -4.69
CA TRP A 171 21.79 8.51 -4.76
C TRP A 171 21.08 8.99 -6.03
N ARG A 172 21.85 9.32 -7.08
CA ARG A 172 21.31 9.74 -8.37
C ARG A 172 21.09 8.53 -9.25
N ILE A 173 19.99 8.56 -9.98
CA ILE A 173 19.63 7.49 -10.90
C ILE A 173 20.50 7.56 -12.17
N ARG A 174 21.01 6.40 -12.60
CA ARG A 174 21.78 6.21 -13.83
C ARG A 174 21.15 5.15 -14.71
N LEU A 175 21.30 5.27 -16.03
CA LEU A 175 20.73 4.34 -17.02
C LEU A 175 21.80 3.36 -17.50
N LEU A 176 21.56 2.07 -17.30
CA LEU A 176 22.40 1.00 -17.86
C LEU A 176 22.15 0.87 -19.37
N THR A 177 23.21 1.03 -20.16
CA THR A 177 23.20 0.90 -21.62
C THR A 177 24.10 -0.26 -22.05
N LEU A 178 24.07 -0.61 -23.34
CA LEU A 178 24.95 -1.68 -23.85
C LEU A 178 26.43 -1.30 -23.77
N ASP A 179 26.71 0.00 -23.90
CA ASP A 179 28.05 0.59 -23.87
C ASP A 179 28.51 0.84 -22.43
N ASN A 180 27.58 1.12 -21.50
CA ASN A 180 27.86 1.26 -20.08
C ASN A 180 26.93 0.39 -19.22
N ARG A 181 27.27 -0.89 -19.09
CA ARG A 181 26.44 -1.91 -18.42
C ARG A 181 26.60 -1.96 -16.91
N GLU A 182 27.70 -1.44 -16.38
CA GLU A 182 28.03 -1.53 -14.96
C GLU A 182 27.75 -0.21 -14.24
N GLU A 183 28.28 0.90 -14.77
CA GLU A 183 28.14 2.22 -14.16
C GLU A 183 26.89 2.98 -14.60
N GLY A 184 26.44 2.73 -15.83
CA GLY A 184 25.35 3.47 -16.44
C GLY A 184 25.69 4.92 -16.79
N GLU A 185 24.84 5.53 -17.61
CA GLU A 185 24.96 6.91 -18.06
C GLU A 185 24.18 7.85 -17.15
N GLU A 186 24.70 9.07 -16.99
CA GLU A 186 23.98 10.14 -16.29
C GLU A 186 22.72 10.54 -17.05
N LEU A 187 21.65 10.78 -16.31
CA LEU A 187 20.36 11.12 -16.87
C LEU A 187 20.14 12.64 -16.90
N PRO A 188 19.48 13.17 -17.95
CA PRO A 188 19.09 14.57 -17.98
C PRO A 188 18.16 14.94 -16.81
N GLU A 189 18.31 16.15 -16.30
CA GLU A 189 17.41 16.69 -15.29
C GLU A 189 15.96 16.78 -15.79
N ARG A 190 14.99 16.67 -14.87
CA ARG A 190 13.55 16.78 -15.15
C ARG A 190 13.02 15.82 -16.22
N LYS A 191 13.68 14.68 -16.44
CA LYS A 191 13.33 13.70 -17.48
C LYS A 191 12.70 12.42 -16.93
N PHE A 192 13.09 11.97 -15.75
CA PHE A 192 12.66 10.70 -15.16
C PHE A 192 12.07 10.90 -13.77
N ILE A 193 10.86 10.39 -13.56
CA ILE A 193 10.23 10.29 -12.24
C ILE A 193 10.65 8.96 -11.63
N VAL A 194 11.20 9.01 -10.41
CA VAL A 194 11.60 7.82 -9.65
C VAL A 194 10.72 7.74 -8.42
N HIS A 195 9.86 6.72 -8.36
CA HIS A 195 9.03 6.46 -7.19
C HIS A 195 9.60 5.25 -6.44
N ARG A 196 9.80 5.41 -5.14
CA ARG A 196 10.40 4.41 -4.25
C ARG A 196 9.40 4.07 -3.15
N PHE A 197 9.32 2.79 -2.84
CA PHE A 197 8.49 2.21 -1.80
C PHE A 197 9.41 1.67 -0.71
N ASP A 198 9.12 2.03 0.55
CA ASP A 198 9.91 1.62 1.72
C ASP A 198 11.42 1.86 1.55
N ALA A 199 11.77 3.08 1.14
CA ALA A 199 13.15 3.49 0.95
C ALA A 199 13.82 3.74 2.30
N ASN A 200 14.71 2.83 2.70
CA ASN A 200 15.51 2.97 3.90
C ASN A 200 16.80 3.78 3.66
N ALA A 201 17.36 4.31 4.74
CA ALA A 201 18.48 5.26 4.72
C ALA A 201 19.74 4.80 3.96
N ASN A 202 19.89 3.49 3.70
CA ASN A 202 21.06 2.91 3.03
C ASN A 202 20.73 2.21 1.71
N ASN A 203 19.45 2.22 1.28
CA ASN A 203 19.01 1.51 0.07
C ASN A 203 18.16 2.42 -0.85
N PRO A 204 18.74 3.02 -1.91
CA PRO A 204 18.00 3.87 -2.84
C PRO A 204 16.99 3.09 -3.70
N PHE A 205 17.10 1.76 -3.79
CA PHE A 205 16.20 0.92 -4.58
C PHE A 205 14.86 0.67 -3.87
N GLY A 206 14.75 1.02 -2.58
CA GLY A 206 13.58 0.68 -1.77
C GLY A 206 13.50 -0.80 -1.42
N HIS A 207 12.50 -1.15 -0.61
CA HIS A 207 12.22 -2.53 -0.21
C HIS A 207 10.80 -2.93 -0.62
N GLY A 208 10.68 -3.59 -1.77
CA GLY A 208 9.39 -4.04 -2.28
C GLY A 208 8.85 -5.22 -1.51
N LEU A 209 7.52 -5.34 -1.43
CA LEU A 209 6.85 -6.52 -0.85
C LEU A 209 7.16 -7.82 -1.60
N GLY A 210 7.72 -7.73 -2.82
CA GLY A 210 8.16 -8.90 -3.59
C GLY A 210 9.13 -9.80 -2.83
N SER A 211 9.99 -9.22 -1.97
CA SER A 211 10.96 -9.96 -1.15
C SER A 211 10.27 -10.98 -0.25
N VAL A 212 9.14 -10.61 0.36
CA VAL A 212 8.33 -11.47 1.23
C VAL A 212 7.39 -12.35 0.40
N LEU A 213 6.67 -11.75 -0.55
CA LEU A 213 5.64 -12.43 -1.32
C LEU A 213 6.18 -13.55 -2.20
N PHE A 214 7.44 -13.45 -2.63
CA PHE A 214 8.11 -14.52 -3.36
C PHE A 214 8.08 -15.84 -2.59
N TRP A 215 8.41 -15.81 -1.29
CA TRP A 215 8.43 -17.00 -0.45
C TRP A 215 7.03 -17.58 -0.23
N HIS A 216 6.02 -16.73 -0.03
CA HIS A 216 4.63 -17.18 0.09
C HIS A 216 4.17 -17.95 -1.15
N VAL A 217 4.41 -17.37 -2.33
CA VAL A 217 4.03 -17.99 -3.61
C VAL A 217 4.83 -19.27 -3.86
N LEU A 218 6.12 -19.29 -3.53
CA LEU A 218 6.97 -20.47 -3.67
C LEU A 218 6.45 -21.63 -2.81
N PHE A 219 6.24 -21.42 -1.51
CA PHE A 219 5.77 -22.46 -0.59
C PHE A 219 4.35 -22.93 -0.90
N LYS A 220 3.48 -22.04 -1.37
CA LYS A 220 2.16 -22.41 -1.87
C LYS A 220 2.26 -23.31 -3.12
N ARG A 221 3.07 -22.94 -4.12
CA ARG A 221 3.25 -23.72 -5.35
C ARG A 221 3.80 -25.12 -5.06
N GLU A 222 4.79 -25.23 -4.19
CA GLU A 222 5.32 -26.52 -3.74
C GLU A 222 4.23 -27.34 -3.02
N GLY A 223 3.46 -26.72 -2.13
CA GLY A 223 2.32 -27.37 -1.46
C GLY A 223 1.28 -27.92 -2.44
N VAL A 224 0.94 -27.16 -3.48
CA VAL A 224 0.03 -27.61 -4.55
C VAL A 224 0.63 -28.78 -5.34
N ALA A 225 1.94 -28.73 -5.65
CA ALA A 225 2.62 -29.82 -6.35
C ALA A 225 2.62 -31.12 -5.50
N PHE A 226 2.84 -31.02 -4.19
CA PHE A 226 2.70 -32.15 -3.27
C PHE A 226 1.26 -32.65 -3.19
N TRP A 227 0.28 -31.73 -3.17
CA TRP A 227 -1.13 -32.09 -3.16
C TRP A 227 -1.52 -32.85 -4.44
N MET A 228 -1.06 -32.44 -5.62
CA MET A 228 -1.30 -33.15 -6.87
C MET A 228 -0.73 -34.58 -6.84
N LYS A 229 0.52 -34.75 -6.36
CA LYS A 229 1.13 -36.09 -6.18
C LYS A 229 0.36 -36.94 -5.18
N PHE A 230 -0.16 -36.32 -4.12
CA PHE A 230 -0.99 -37.00 -3.15
C PHE A 230 -2.32 -37.46 -3.76
N MET A 231 -3.01 -36.60 -4.52
CA MET A 231 -4.25 -36.97 -5.21
C MET A 231 -4.04 -38.11 -6.20
N ASP A 232 -2.92 -38.12 -6.91
CA ASP A 232 -2.55 -39.21 -7.82
C ASP A 232 -2.40 -40.55 -7.07
N LYS A 233 -1.67 -40.57 -5.96
CA LYS A 233 -1.51 -41.76 -5.11
C LYS A 233 -2.81 -42.19 -4.42
N PHE A 234 -3.68 -41.24 -4.05
CA PHE A 234 -4.98 -41.53 -3.46
C PHE A 234 -5.94 -42.12 -4.50
N ALA A 235 -5.91 -41.64 -5.74
CA ALA A 235 -6.70 -42.19 -6.83
C ALA A 235 -6.20 -43.57 -7.30
N SER A 236 -4.90 -43.83 -7.17
CA SER A 236 -4.25 -45.09 -7.57
C SER A 236 -3.50 -45.72 -6.39
N PRO A 237 -4.21 -46.38 -5.45
CA PRO A 237 -3.55 -47.06 -4.35
C PRO A 237 -2.62 -48.16 -4.88
N ILE A 238 -1.44 -48.29 -4.27
CA ILE A 238 -0.43 -49.27 -4.70
C ILE A 238 -0.90 -50.66 -4.23
N PRO A 239 -1.20 -51.59 -5.16
CA PRO A 239 -1.62 -52.93 -4.77
C PRO A 239 -0.41 -53.69 -4.22
N PHE A 240 -0.57 -54.29 -3.06
CA PHE A 240 0.47 -55.04 -2.36
C PHE A 240 0.04 -56.51 -2.24
N GLY A 241 0.78 -57.38 -2.92
CA GLY A 241 0.57 -58.82 -2.86
C GLY A 241 1.62 -59.50 -1.99
N LYS A 242 1.18 -60.32 -1.04
CA LYS A 242 2.06 -61.21 -0.27
C LYS A 242 2.10 -62.59 -0.93
N TYR A 243 3.27 -63.23 -0.93
CA TYR A 243 3.43 -64.61 -1.40
C TYR A 243 4.23 -65.44 -0.39
N ALA A 244 4.03 -66.76 -0.39
CA ALA A 244 4.68 -67.66 0.56
C ALA A 244 6.17 -67.83 0.28
N HIS A 245 6.95 -68.11 1.33
CA HIS A 245 8.38 -68.38 1.18
C HIS A 245 8.60 -69.69 0.39
N GLY A 246 9.41 -69.64 -0.66
CA GLY A 246 9.63 -70.76 -1.60
C GLY A 246 8.86 -70.67 -2.92
N THR A 247 8.04 -69.64 -3.12
CA THR A 247 7.32 -69.40 -4.39
C THR A 247 8.30 -69.17 -5.54
N SER A 248 8.07 -69.83 -6.69
CA SER A 248 8.93 -69.74 -7.87
C SER A 248 8.92 -68.33 -8.49
N LYS A 249 9.99 -67.96 -9.20
CA LYS A 249 10.09 -66.64 -9.85
C LYS A 249 8.99 -66.43 -10.90
N GLU A 250 8.61 -67.48 -11.63
CA GLU A 250 7.54 -67.44 -12.63
C GLU A 250 6.17 -67.14 -12.01
N GLU A 251 5.89 -67.65 -10.81
CA GLU A 251 4.65 -67.37 -10.09
C GLU A 251 4.65 -65.94 -9.51
N GLN A 252 5.81 -65.44 -9.06
CA GLN A 252 5.96 -64.04 -8.63
C GLN A 252 5.70 -63.06 -9.79
N ASP A 253 6.22 -63.35 -10.98
CA ASP A 253 6.02 -62.53 -12.17
C ASP A 253 4.55 -62.56 -12.65
N LYS A 254 3.87 -63.71 -12.53
CA LYS A 254 2.42 -63.82 -12.77
C LYS A 254 1.61 -62.98 -11.79
N LEU A 255 1.93 -63.05 -10.49
CA LEU A 255 1.26 -62.25 -9.47
C LEU A 255 1.47 -60.75 -9.73
N LEU A 256 2.69 -60.33 -10.09
CA LEU A 256 2.99 -58.95 -10.46
C LEU A 256 2.22 -58.50 -11.72
N GLY A 257 2.09 -59.38 -12.72
CA GLY A 257 1.29 -59.12 -13.92
C GLY A 257 -0.19 -58.90 -13.59
N VAL A 258 -0.74 -59.69 -12.67
CA VAL A 258 -2.10 -59.56 -12.16
C VAL A 258 -2.29 -58.26 -11.36
N LEU A 259 -1.34 -57.89 -10.50
CA LEU A 259 -1.36 -56.62 -9.76
C LEU A 259 -1.29 -55.40 -10.70
N ARG A 260 -0.54 -55.48 -11.81
CA ARG A 260 -0.50 -54.43 -12.83
C ARG A 260 -1.84 -54.29 -13.57
N GLN A 261 -2.48 -55.42 -13.88
CA GLN A 261 -3.82 -55.41 -14.48
C GLN A 261 -4.86 -54.80 -13.53
N MET A 262 -4.74 -55.07 -12.23
CA MET A 262 -5.61 -54.50 -11.18
C MET A 262 -5.64 -52.96 -11.21
N VAL A 263 -4.48 -52.32 -11.32
CA VAL A 263 -4.37 -50.84 -11.41
C VAL A 263 -5.06 -50.30 -12.67
N SER A 264 -5.02 -51.06 -13.78
CA SER A 264 -5.59 -50.62 -15.06
C SER A 264 -7.08 -50.93 -15.25
N GLN A 265 -7.61 -51.99 -14.63
CA GLN A 265 -8.97 -52.51 -14.89
C GLN A 265 -9.90 -52.42 -13.67
N GLY A 266 -9.39 -52.19 -12.46
CA GLY A 266 -10.21 -51.99 -11.25
C GLY A 266 -10.95 -53.22 -10.72
N ALA A 267 -10.75 -54.40 -11.33
CA ALA A 267 -11.34 -55.67 -10.90
C ALA A 267 -10.32 -56.81 -10.99
N LEU A 268 -10.36 -57.75 -10.04
CA LEU A 268 -9.41 -58.85 -9.95
C LEU A 268 -10.09 -60.11 -9.39
N VAL A 269 -9.73 -61.26 -9.95
CA VAL A 269 -10.15 -62.59 -9.48
C VAL A 269 -8.89 -63.32 -9.01
N ALA A 270 -8.86 -63.74 -7.75
CA ALA A 270 -7.75 -64.47 -7.17
C ALA A 270 -8.19 -65.81 -6.56
N PRO A 271 -7.32 -66.83 -6.54
CA PRO A 271 -7.57 -68.08 -5.82
C PRO A 271 -7.75 -67.85 -4.31
N ILE A 272 -8.61 -68.66 -3.69
CA ILE A 272 -8.86 -68.67 -2.24
C ILE A 272 -7.51 -68.87 -1.51
N GLY A 273 -7.13 -67.91 -0.67
CA GLY A 273 -5.84 -67.88 0.04
C GLY A 273 -4.86 -66.79 -0.43
N THR A 274 -5.20 -66.02 -1.47
CA THR A 274 -4.41 -64.87 -1.92
C THR A 274 -4.83 -63.60 -1.17
N GLU A 275 -3.95 -63.04 -0.34
CA GLU A 275 -4.15 -61.72 0.28
C GLU A 275 -3.69 -60.61 -0.67
N VAL A 276 -4.63 -59.74 -1.06
CA VAL A 276 -4.34 -58.50 -1.78
C VAL A 276 -4.73 -57.35 -0.86
N ASP A 277 -3.72 -56.66 -0.34
CA ASP A 277 -3.91 -55.48 0.49
C ASP A 277 -3.60 -54.23 -0.36
N PHE A 278 -4.37 -53.17 -0.17
CA PHE A 278 -3.96 -51.85 -0.65
C PHE A 278 -3.16 -51.17 0.43
N LEU A 279 -1.96 -50.70 0.09
CA LEU A 279 -1.18 -49.84 0.98
C LEU A 279 -1.79 -48.45 0.98
N GLU A 280 -2.86 -48.26 1.76
CA GLU A 280 -3.45 -46.96 2.02
C GLU A 280 -2.57 -46.17 3.00
N ALA A 281 -2.24 -44.94 2.65
CA ALA A 281 -1.64 -44.01 3.59
C ALA A 281 -2.74 -43.48 4.53
N THR A 282 -3.03 -44.21 5.60
CA THR A 282 -3.93 -43.72 6.65
C THR A 282 -3.25 -42.55 7.37
N ARG A 283 -3.68 -41.31 7.11
CA ARG A 283 -3.35 -40.17 7.97
C ARG A 283 -4.63 -39.58 8.53
N SER A 284 -4.83 -39.75 9.83
CA SER A 284 -5.70 -38.95 10.66
C SER A 284 -4.93 -37.69 11.10
N GLY A 285 -5.22 -36.55 10.48
CA GLY A 285 -4.60 -35.28 10.83
C GLY A 285 -5.35 -34.10 10.23
N GLU A 286 -5.49 -33.03 11.01
CA GLU A 286 -6.29 -31.83 10.70
C GLU A 286 -5.63 -30.92 9.63
N ALA A 287 -4.35 -31.11 9.35
CA ALA A 287 -3.57 -30.30 8.39
C ALA A 287 -3.77 -30.79 6.93
N GLY A 288 -4.91 -30.45 6.33
CA GLY A 288 -5.19 -30.68 4.91
C GLY A 288 -4.36 -29.76 3.99
N TYR A 289 -4.05 -30.22 2.77
CA TYR A 289 -3.34 -29.42 1.75
C TYR A 289 -4.07 -28.12 1.39
N GLU A 290 -5.41 -28.13 1.44
CA GLU A 290 -6.21 -26.91 1.25
C GLU A 290 -5.92 -25.89 2.37
N ALA A 291 -5.82 -26.33 3.62
CA ALA A 291 -5.51 -25.47 4.76
C ALA A 291 -4.10 -24.86 4.63
N TRP A 292 -3.13 -25.63 4.11
CA TRP A 292 -1.80 -25.12 3.77
C TRP A 292 -1.86 -24.01 2.71
N CYS A 293 -2.60 -24.23 1.62
CA CYS A 293 -2.75 -23.23 0.56
C CYS A 293 -3.47 -21.97 1.08
N ARG A 294 -4.51 -22.15 1.89
CA ARG A 294 -5.28 -21.06 2.51
C ARG A 294 -4.41 -20.24 3.46
N TYR A 295 -3.57 -20.88 4.27
CA TYR A 295 -2.64 -20.18 5.16
C TYR A 295 -1.74 -19.20 4.39
N TRP A 296 -1.10 -19.64 3.30
CA TRP A 296 -0.26 -18.75 2.49
C TRP A 296 -1.06 -17.65 1.76
N ASP A 297 -2.30 -17.93 1.38
CA ASP A 297 -3.20 -16.94 0.79
C ASP A 297 -3.67 -15.87 1.80
N GLU A 298 -3.81 -16.25 3.07
CA GLU A 298 -4.12 -15.36 4.20
C GLU A 298 -2.89 -14.50 4.54
N GLN A 299 -1.71 -15.10 4.69
CA GLN A 299 -0.46 -14.38 4.94
C GLN A 299 -0.13 -13.37 3.81
N THR A 300 -0.36 -13.75 2.55
CA THR A 300 -0.22 -12.83 1.40
C THR A 300 -1.16 -11.64 1.49
N ALA A 301 -2.38 -11.85 1.97
CA ALA A 301 -3.36 -10.78 2.11
C ALA A 301 -3.03 -9.85 3.28
N GLU A 302 -2.61 -10.42 4.41
CA GLU A 302 -2.21 -9.69 5.60
C GLU A 302 -1.03 -8.77 5.32
N VAL A 303 0.02 -9.27 4.65
CA VAL A 303 1.20 -8.45 4.27
C VAL A 303 0.83 -7.33 3.30
N VAL A 304 -0.06 -7.59 2.34
CA VAL A 304 -0.38 -6.59 1.31
C VAL A 304 -1.43 -5.58 1.78
N LEU A 305 -2.49 -6.04 2.44
CA LEU A 305 -3.69 -5.26 2.77
C LEU A 305 -3.83 -4.94 4.27
N GLY A 306 -2.96 -5.47 5.12
CA GLY A 306 -3.04 -5.33 6.59
C GLY A 306 -4.11 -6.20 7.23
N SER A 307 -4.88 -6.96 6.44
CA SER A 307 -5.96 -7.81 6.95
C SER A 307 -6.07 -9.11 6.15
N THR A 308 -6.38 -10.19 6.86
CA THR A 308 -6.55 -11.54 6.27
C THR A 308 -7.93 -11.72 5.62
N LEU A 309 -8.88 -10.84 5.90
CA LEU A 309 -10.29 -11.19 5.88
C LEU A 309 -11.09 -10.35 4.88
N ALA A 310 -11.38 -10.93 3.71
CA ALA A 310 -12.31 -10.32 2.74
C ALA A 310 -13.34 -11.29 2.14
N THR A 311 -13.28 -12.60 2.45
CA THR A 311 -14.12 -13.59 1.75
C THR A 311 -14.74 -14.68 2.63
N GLY A 312 -14.52 -14.69 3.96
CA GLY A 312 -14.83 -15.86 4.79
C GLY A 312 -15.81 -15.72 5.97
N VAL A 313 -16.09 -14.51 6.49
CA VAL A 313 -16.90 -14.42 7.73
C VAL A 313 -18.40 -14.49 7.42
N LYS A 314 -18.95 -15.69 7.57
CA LYS A 314 -20.39 -15.92 7.74
C LYS A 314 -20.70 -15.90 9.24
N GLY A 315 -21.34 -14.83 9.75
CA GLY A 315 -21.77 -14.77 11.15
C GLY A 315 -22.21 -13.39 11.66
N GLN A 316 -22.90 -13.39 12.81
CA GLN A 316 -23.32 -12.20 13.56
C GLN A 316 -22.07 -11.60 14.26
N GLY A 317 -21.61 -10.44 13.80
CA GLY A 317 -20.29 -9.86 14.14
C GLY A 317 -19.44 -9.50 12.92
N SER A 318 -19.83 -10.00 11.73
CA SER A 318 -19.18 -9.74 10.44
C SER A 318 -19.04 -8.27 10.07
N ARG A 319 -20.02 -7.42 10.42
CA ARG A 319 -20.04 -6.02 9.98
C ARG A 319 -19.01 -5.14 10.69
N ALA A 320 -18.87 -5.29 12.01
CA ALA A 320 -17.88 -4.55 12.80
C ALA A 320 -16.45 -4.96 12.41
N ALA A 321 -16.20 -6.27 12.29
CA ALA A 321 -14.91 -6.78 11.83
C ALA A 321 -14.57 -6.31 10.40
N SER A 322 -15.54 -6.34 9.48
CA SER A 322 -15.34 -5.87 8.10
C SER A 322 -15.00 -4.38 8.03
N GLN A 323 -15.54 -3.57 8.95
CA GLN A 323 -15.25 -2.13 9.01
C GLN A 323 -13.83 -1.90 9.51
N THR A 324 -13.42 -2.54 10.61
CA THR A 324 -12.04 -2.46 11.12
C THR A 324 -11.01 -2.87 10.08
N HIS A 325 -11.25 -3.96 9.34
CA HIS A 325 -10.33 -4.38 8.27
C HIS A 325 -10.31 -3.43 7.08
N ALA A 326 -11.44 -2.80 6.76
CA ALA A 326 -11.48 -1.78 5.73
C ALA A 326 -10.63 -0.56 6.14
N ASP A 327 -10.73 -0.15 7.41
CA ASP A 327 -9.98 0.95 7.99
C ASP A 327 -8.47 0.67 8.03
N GLU A 328 -8.05 -0.54 8.43
CA GLU A 328 -6.65 -0.99 8.38
C GLU A 328 -6.07 -0.91 6.97
N THR A 329 -6.80 -1.48 5.99
CA THR A 329 -6.39 -1.39 4.58
C THR A 329 -6.37 0.04 4.09
N ASP A 330 -7.33 0.87 4.49
CA ASP A 330 -7.39 2.28 4.07
C ASP A 330 -6.27 3.11 4.70
N GLY A 331 -5.79 2.77 5.90
CA GLY A 331 -4.57 3.34 6.48
C GLY A 331 -3.34 3.10 5.62
N ILE A 332 -3.10 1.85 5.20
CA ILE A 332 -2.00 1.50 4.30
C ILE A 332 -2.12 2.23 2.95
N VAL A 333 -3.35 2.38 2.44
CA VAL A 333 -3.61 3.08 1.17
C VAL A 333 -3.41 4.59 1.31
N ASP A 334 -3.65 5.18 2.48
CA ASP A 334 -3.32 6.58 2.74
C ASP A 334 -1.81 6.78 2.65
N ASP A 335 -1.02 5.92 3.31
CA ASP A 335 0.45 6.01 3.27
C ASP A 335 0.98 5.90 1.83
N ASP A 336 0.46 4.95 1.04
CA ASP A 336 0.82 4.82 -0.38
C ASP A 336 0.44 6.07 -1.19
N SER A 337 -0.72 6.65 -0.89
CA SER A 337 -1.28 7.83 -1.55
C SER A 337 -0.43 9.07 -1.25
N ASP A 338 0.01 9.23 -0.01
CA ASP A 338 0.86 10.34 0.40
C ASP A 338 2.26 10.22 -0.23
N GLN A 339 2.87 9.03 -0.20
CA GLN A 339 4.18 8.78 -0.79
C GLN A 339 4.21 9.05 -2.30
N ILE A 340 3.19 8.61 -3.04
CA ILE A 340 3.13 8.88 -4.48
C ILE A 340 2.86 10.36 -4.76
N CYS A 341 1.99 11.01 -4.00
CA CYS A 341 1.72 12.44 -4.16
C CYS A 341 2.97 13.27 -3.86
N GLU A 342 3.74 12.94 -2.82
CA GLU A 342 5.03 13.58 -2.52
C GLU A 342 6.04 13.40 -3.66
N THR A 343 6.12 12.17 -4.22
CA THR A 343 6.98 11.91 -5.39
C THR A 343 6.56 12.78 -6.57
N LEU A 344 5.28 12.85 -6.89
CA LEU A 344 4.78 13.65 -8.01
C LEU A 344 4.96 15.16 -7.77
N ASN A 345 4.70 15.62 -6.54
CA ASN A 345 4.84 17.02 -6.16
C ASN A 345 6.28 17.50 -6.27
N SER A 346 7.24 16.73 -5.74
CA SER A 346 8.68 17.03 -5.80
C SER A 346 9.28 16.89 -7.21
N THR A 347 8.62 16.16 -8.11
CA THR A 347 9.08 15.92 -9.47
C THR A 347 8.17 16.60 -10.48
N LEU A 348 7.24 15.84 -11.07
CA LEU A 348 6.40 16.23 -12.19
C LEU A 348 5.74 17.60 -12.01
N ILE A 349 5.12 17.84 -10.85
CA ILE A 349 4.34 19.06 -10.60
C ILE A 349 5.26 20.27 -10.45
N THR A 350 6.32 20.15 -9.67
CA THR A 350 7.34 21.19 -9.56
C THR A 350 7.96 21.50 -10.92
N TRP A 351 8.29 20.49 -11.72
CA TRP A 351 8.89 20.70 -13.04
C TRP A 351 7.92 21.39 -14.01
N ILE A 352 6.65 21.00 -14.04
CA ILE A 352 5.64 21.70 -14.85
C ILE A 352 5.51 23.15 -14.39
N SER A 353 5.44 23.39 -13.08
CA SER A 353 5.29 24.74 -12.53
C SER A 353 6.49 25.61 -12.87
N GLU A 354 7.71 25.16 -12.61
CA GLU A 354 8.94 25.92 -12.88
C GLU A 354 9.14 26.23 -14.37
N LEU A 355 8.69 25.36 -15.26
CA LEU A 355 8.84 25.53 -16.71
C LEU A 355 7.83 26.52 -17.31
N ASN A 356 6.66 26.72 -16.68
CA ASN A 356 5.58 27.57 -17.21
C ASN A 356 5.36 28.84 -16.38
N TRP A 357 5.46 28.73 -15.06
CA TRP A 357 5.24 29.79 -14.07
C TRP A 357 6.42 29.85 -13.08
N PRO A 358 7.62 30.31 -13.52
CA PRO A 358 8.82 30.29 -12.68
C PRO A 358 8.76 31.21 -11.45
N ALA A 359 7.82 32.16 -11.43
CA ALA A 359 7.58 33.05 -10.29
C ALA A 359 6.47 32.55 -9.34
N ALA A 360 5.77 31.47 -9.70
CA ALA A 360 4.78 30.83 -8.83
C ALA A 360 5.45 29.81 -7.92
N ASN A 361 4.89 29.64 -6.73
CA ASN A 361 5.22 28.50 -5.89
C ASN A 361 4.51 27.25 -6.44
N PRO A 362 5.18 26.09 -6.53
CA PRO A 362 4.57 24.89 -7.08
C PRO A 362 3.30 24.47 -6.34
N PRO A 363 2.20 24.18 -7.05
CA PRO A 363 0.98 23.68 -6.42
C PRO A 363 1.18 22.25 -5.90
N LYS A 364 0.23 21.79 -5.08
CA LYS A 364 0.26 20.45 -4.48
C LYS A 364 -0.87 19.60 -5.02
N VAL A 365 -0.53 18.45 -5.59
CA VAL A 365 -1.48 17.39 -5.89
C VAL A 365 -1.64 16.49 -4.68
N TRP A 366 -2.87 16.20 -4.32
CA TRP A 366 -3.18 15.25 -3.25
C TRP A 366 -4.44 14.45 -3.57
N ARG A 367 -4.60 13.31 -2.90
CA ARG A 367 -5.73 12.39 -3.07
C ARG A 367 -6.47 12.21 -1.74
N PRO A 368 -7.53 12.99 -1.48
CA PRO A 368 -8.28 12.87 -0.24
C PRO A 368 -8.77 11.46 0.02
N ARG A 369 -8.73 11.07 1.30
CA ARG A 369 -9.48 9.91 1.77
C ARG A 369 -10.97 10.18 1.50
N PRO A 370 -11.69 9.27 0.81
CA PRO A 370 -13.12 9.40 0.62
C PRO A 370 -13.82 9.52 1.97
N ARG A 371 -14.65 10.54 2.15
CA ARG A 371 -15.44 10.68 3.38
C ARG A 371 -16.38 9.49 3.50
N ASN A 372 -16.33 8.79 4.63
CA ASN A 372 -17.20 7.65 4.85
C ASN A 372 -18.61 8.17 5.20
N GLN A 373 -19.53 8.11 4.24
CA GLN A 373 -20.91 8.59 4.41
C GLN A 373 -21.62 7.93 5.59
N SER A 374 -21.27 6.69 5.94
CA SER A 374 -21.84 6.03 7.13
C SER A 374 -21.34 6.65 8.42
N ASP A 375 -20.07 7.03 8.50
CA ASP A 375 -19.49 7.60 9.71
C ASP A 375 -20.01 9.02 9.92
N GLU A 376 -20.20 9.79 8.83
CA GLU A 376 -20.89 11.09 8.89
C GLU A 376 -22.36 10.91 9.33
N ALA A 377 -23.09 9.96 8.75
CA ALA A 377 -24.47 9.69 9.16
C ALA A 377 -24.57 9.22 10.62
N ASP A 378 -23.59 8.50 11.13
CA ASP A 378 -23.52 8.04 12.52
C ASP A 378 -23.09 9.16 13.47
N VAL A 379 -22.15 10.02 13.07
CA VAL A 379 -21.78 11.24 13.80
C VAL A 379 -22.97 12.19 13.84
N GLU A 380 -23.64 12.44 12.71
CA GLU A 380 -24.88 13.23 12.65
C GLU A 380 -25.97 12.62 13.51
N ARG A 381 -26.17 11.28 13.49
CA ARG A 381 -27.13 10.61 14.36
C ARG A 381 -26.79 10.83 15.84
N LYS A 382 -25.53 10.68 16.22
CA LYS A 382 -25.06 10.90 17.59
C LYS A 382 -25.29 12.34 18.01
N VAL A 383 -24.92 13.30 17.16
CA VAL A 383 -25.16 14.74 17.39
C VAL A 383 -26.66 15.02 17.56
N ARG A 384 -27.52 14.51 16.66
CA ARG A 384 -28.98 14.66 16.76
C ARG A 384 -29.55 13.98 18.00
N TRP A 385 -29.05 12.80 18.38
CA TRP A 385 -29.48 12.09 19.59
C TRP A 385 -29.08 12.84 20.87
N VAL A 386 -27.87 13.39 20.92
CA VAL A 386 -27.39 14.23 22.01
C VAL A 386 -28.25 15.51 22.11
N GLN A 387 -28.52 16.18 20.99
CA GLN A 387 -29.39 17.36 20.93
C GLN A 387 -30.82 17.04 21.39
N GLN A 388 -31.43 15.96 20.91
CA GLN A 388 -32.77 15.52 21.34
C GLN A 388 -32.81 15.14 22.82
N SER A 389 -31.76 14.52 23.33
CA SER A 389 -31.68 14.15 24.75
C SER A 389 -31.58 15.39 25.63
N ALA A 390 -30.78 16.39 25.25
CA ALA A 390 -30.71 17.66 25.96
C ALA A 390 -32.06 18.41 25.96
N LEU A 391 -32.80 18.39 24.84
CA LEU A 391 -34.16 18.95 24.78
C LEU A 391 -35.13 18.22 25.72
N ARG A 392 -35.09 16.88 25.77
CA ARG A 392 -35.92 16.09 26.70
C ARG A 392 -35.59 16.39 28.16
N ILE A 393 -34.31 16.56 28.50
CA ILE A 393 -33.87 16.93 29.84
C ILE A 393 -34.37 18.35 30.18
N LEU A 394 -34.30 19.29 29.25
CA LEU A 394 -34.84 20.64 29.44
C LEU A 394 -36.35 20.61 29.70
N ASP A 395 -37.12 19.86 28.91
CA ASP A 395 -38.57 19.74 29.08
C ASP A 395 -38.95 19.05 30.40
N ALA A 396 -38.21 18.01 30.80
CA ALA A 396 -38.39 17.35 32.09
C ALA A 396 -38.08 18.29 33.27
N THR A 397 -37.07 19.15 33.12
CA THR A 397 -36.67 20.13 34.14
C THR A 397 -37.70 21.25 34.28
N ARG A 398 -38.30 21.71 33.16
CA ARG A 398 -39.41 22.67 33.15
C ARG A 398 -40.67 22.14 33.82
N LEU A 399 -40.99 20.85 33.60
CA LEU A 399 -42.11 20.17 34.26
C LEU A 399 -41.95 20.10 35.79
N GLN A 400 -40.72 20.14 36.30
CA GLN A 400 -40.41 20.19 37.73
C GLN A 400 -40.38 21.63 38.31
N GLY A 401 -40.77 22.64 37.52
CA GLY A 401 -40.88 24.03 37.95
C GLY A 401 -39.56 24.82 37.94
N PHE A 402 -38.52 24.31 37.28
CA PHE A 402 -37.24 25.01 37.12
C PHE A 402 -37.11 25.57 35.69
N GLU A 403 -37.03 26.89 35.56
CA GLU A 403 -36.69 27.58 34.31
C GLU A 403 -35.30 28.23 34.41
N PRO A 404 -34.33 27.82 33.56
CA PRO A 404 -33.05 28.50 33.47
C PRO A 404 -33.22 29.95 32.99
N LYS A 405 -32.53 30.91 33.62
CA LYS A 405 -32.54 32.33 33.21
C LYS A 405 -31.92 32.57 31.83
N ASP A 406 -30.97 31.72 31.41
CA ASP A 406 -30.38 31.69 30.08
C ASP A 406 -30.33 30.24 29.59
N VAL A 407 -31.23 29.91 28.67
CA VAL A 407 -31.42 28.56 28.15
C VAL A 407 -30.21 28.13 27.31
N ASP A 408 -29.57 29.06 26.61
CA ASP A 408 -28.47 28.75 25.69
C ASP A 408 -27.18 28.45 26.47
N GLN A 409 -26.91 29.24 27.51
CA GLN A 409 -25.77 29.00 28.40
C GLN A 409 -25.94 27.71 29.20
N TRP A 410 -27.16 27.41 29.66
CA TRP A 410 -27.46 26.17 30.38
C TRP A 410 -27.33 24.93 29.50
N LEU A 411 -27.91 24.96 28.29
CA LEU A 411 -27.77 23.87 27.33
C LEU A 411 -26.31 23.68 26.90
N GLY A 412 -25.54 24.76 26.74
CA GLY A 412 -24.11 24.67 26.42
C GLY A 412 -23.28 24.00 27.52
N ASN A 413 -23.61 24.26 28.79
CA ASN A 413 -22.97 23.58 29.93
C ASN A 413 -23.34 22.09 30.03
N VAL A 414 -24.58 21.72 29.67
CA VAL A 414 -25.03 20.31 29.66
C VAL A 414 -24.42 19.53 28.48
N LEU A 415 -24.23 20.20 27.34
CA LEU A 415 -23.69 19.60 26.11
C LEU A 415 -22.15 19.65 26.04
N GLY A 416 -21.48 20.34 26.97
CA GLY A 416 -20.02 20.53 26.97
C GLY A 416 -19.50 21.29 25.73
N THR A 417 -20.37 22.03 25.04
CA THR A 417 -20.07 22.73 23.78
C THR A 417 -20.79 24.08 23.73
N GLU A 418 -20.15 25.11 23.19
CA GLU A 418 -20.73 26.46 23.11
C GLU A 418 -21.82 26.52 22.03
N ILE A 419 -23.05 26.92 22.41
CA ILE A 419 -24.17 26.98 21.48
C ILE A 419 -24.09 28.28 20.67
N VAL A 420 -23.65 28.18 19.42
CA VAL A 420 -23.64 29.30 18.49
C VAL A 420 -25.03 29.42 17.84
N LYS A 421 -25.73 30.54 18.07
CA LYS A 421 -26.99 30.84 17.38
C LYS A 421 -26.73 31.07 15.90
N TYR A 422 -27.13 30.14 15.04
CA TYR A 422 -27.26 30.41 13.62
C TYR A 422 -28.51 31.26 13.38
N LYS A 423 -28.32 32.54 12.99
CA LYS A 423 -29.43 33.34 12.44
C LYS A 423 -29.76 32.76 11.06
N ILE A 424 -30.85 32.01 10.97
CA ILE A 424 -31.46 31.69 9.69
C ILE A 424 -31.93 33.03 9.11
N ARG A 425 -31.42 33.38 7.92
CA ARG A 425 -31.81 34.58 7.18
C ARG A 425 -33.06 34.32 6.37
#